data_AF-A0A0F5ZWT8-F1
#
_entry.id   AF-A0A0F5ZWT8-F1
#
_cell.length_a   1.000
_cell.length_b   1.000
_cell.length_c   1.000
_cell.angle_alpha   90.00
_cell.angle_beta   90.00
_cell.angle_gamma   90.00
#
_symmetry.space_group_name_H-M   'P 1'
#
loop_
_entity.id
_entity.type
_entity.pdbx_description
1 polymer ?
#
loop_
_entity_poly.entity_id
_entity_poly.type
_entity_poly.pdbx_seq_one_letter_code
_entity_poly.pdbx_strand_id
1 'polypeptide(L)'
;MEYAPEFSKREKLQRLILIGCGGFLLFLTAQFWLLPMIDNFAERPHCYSVFGIQLVNYFWYLVFVGLPLSIFIPAMLLIPSGVKGWKQGQFPPIGTKVFRRTRIKVGVQGKLFSAFQMLPAILVLALSVWGYFQASALYPIDLSQFDLSLCEK
;
A
#
# COMPACT_ATOMS: atom_id res chain seq x y z
N MET A 1 -30.00 18.54 11.07
CA MET A 1 -28.90 17.82 10.38
C MET A 1 -28.17 16.98 11.42
N GLU A 2 -28.12 15.66 11.21
CA GLU A 2 -27.54 14.71 12.18
C GLU A 2 -26.02 14.53 11.94
N TYR A 3 -25.26 14.37 13.02
CA TYR A 3 -23.80 14.19 13.00
C TYR A 3 -23.46 12.77 13.45
N ALA A 4 -22.43 12.18 12.85
CA ALA A 4 -21.96 10.85 13.23
C ALA A 4 -21.31 10.87 14.63
N PRO A 5 -21.40 9.78 15.41
CA PRO A 5 -20.78 9.70 16.73
C PRO A 5 -19.26 9.84 16.63
N GLU A 6 -18.68 10.67 17.49
CA GLU A 6 -17.24 10.86 17.53
C GLU A 6 -16.54 9.84 18.45
N PHE A 7 -15.29 9.53 18.14
CA PHE A 7 -14.40 8.87 19.09
C PHE A 7 -14.17 9.76 20.33
N SER A 8 -14.10 9.14 21.50
CA SER A 8 -13.63 9.81 22.72
C SER A 8 -12.16 10.24 22.58
N LYS A 9 -11.73 11.19 23.41
CA LYS A 9 -10.32 11.63 23.43
C LYS A 9 -9.35 10.46 23.66
N ARG A 10 -9.73 9.51 24.53
CA ARG A 10 -8.94 8.30 24.82
C ARG A 10 -8.84 7.37 23.61
N GLU A 11 -9.96 7.11 22.92
CA GLU A 11 -9.97 6.28 21.70
C GLU A 11 -9.16 6.93 20.57
N LYS A 12 -9.26 8.27 20.41
CA LYS A 12 -8.46 9.02 19.44
C LYS A 12 -6.96 8.86 19.72
N LEU A 13 -6.55 9.03 20.98
CA LEU A 13 -5.16 8.90 21.40
C LEU A 13 -4.64 7.47 21.21
N GLN A 14 -5.39 6.43 21.61
CA GLN A 14 -5.00 5.04 21.43
C GLN A 14 -4.76 4.70 19.95
N ARG A 15 -5.63 5.17 19.05
CA ARG A 15 -5.46 4.95 17.61
C ARG A 15 -4.27 5.71 17.05
N LEU A 16 -4.05 6.94 17.48
CA LEU A 16 -2.87 7.72 17.08
C LEU A 16 -1.57 7.06 17.53
N ILE A 17 -1.51 6.55 18.76
CA ILE A 17 -0.36 5.79 19.26
C ILE A 17 -0.15 4.54 18.42
N LEU A 18 -1.20 3.77 18.13
CA LEU A 18 -1.08 2.55 17.33
C LEU A 18 -0.59 2.82 15.90
N ILE A 19 -1.12 3.86 15.24
CA ILE A 19 -0.64 4.30 13.93
C ILE A 19 0.81 4.78 14.01
N GLY A 20 1.14 5.55 15.05
CA GLY A 20 2.50 6.04 15.30
C GLY A 20 3.51 4.90 15.53
N CYS A 21 3.17 3.92 16.36
CA CYS A 21 3.99 2.72 16.59
C CYS A 21 4.17 1.91 15.31
N GLY A 22 3.11 1.72 14.53
CA GLY A 22 3.19 1.05 13.23
C GLY A 22 4.10 1.79 12.25
N GLY A 23 3.96 3.11 12.14
CA GLY A 23 4.82 3.96 11.32
C GLY A 23 6.27 3.94 11.77
N PHE A 24 6.54 3.96 13.08
CA PHE A 24 7.88 3.89 13.64
C PHE A 24 8.54 2.54 13.36
N LEU A 25 7.81 1.43 13.49
CA LEU A 25 8.31 0.10 13.15
C LEU A 25 8.61 -0.01 11.65
N LEU A 26 7.74 0.54 10.79
CA LEU A 26 7.99 0.65 9.35
C LEU A 26 9.24 1.48 9.05
N PHE A 27 9.46 2.58 9.77
CA PHE A 27 10.66 3.38 9.62
C PHE A 27 11.94 2.63 10.02
N LEU A 28 11.93 1.93 11.16
CA LEU A 28 13.08 1.13 11.60
C LEU A 28 13.39 -0.01 10.62
N THR A 29 12.36 -0.73 10.15
CA THR A 29 12.55 -1.78 9.15
C THR A 29 13.06 -1.22 7.83
N ALA A 30 12.61 -0.04 7.42
CA ALA A 30 13.14 0.64 6.25
C ALA A 30 14.63 1.00 6.43
N GLN A 31 14.99 1.62 7.54
CA GLN A 31 16.36 2.08 7.78
C GLN A 31 17.38 0.96 8.00
N PHE A 32 17.04 -0.04 8.80
CA PHE A 32 18.01 -1.05 9.20
C PHE A 32 18.06 -2.24 8.25
N TRP A 33 16.99 -2.52 7.51
CA TRP A 33 16.91 -3.70 6.65
C TRP A 33 16.70 -3.33 5.18
N LEU A 34 15.65 -2.58 4.85
CA LEU A 34 15.29 -2.35 3.45
C LEU A 34 16.33 -1.51 2.69
N LEU A 35 16.75 -0.36 3.24
CA LEU A 35 17.71 0.51 2.58
C LEU A 35 19.09 -0.15 2.45
N PRO A 36 19.68 -0.76 3.50
CA PRO A 36 20.94 -1.48 3.36
C PRO A 36 20.85 -2.66 2.38
N MET A 37 19.71 -3.36 2.35
CA MET A 37 19.47 -4.40 1.34
C MET A 37 19.47 -3.82 -0.08
N ILE A 38 18.84 -2.66 -0.29
CA ILE A 38 18.83 -1.97 -1.59
C ILE A 38 20.23 -1.52 -1.98
N ASP A 39 21.01 -0.93 -1.06
CA ASP A 39 22.38 -0.48 -1.33
C ASP A 39 23.27 -1.67 -1.73
N ASN A 40 23.24 -2.75 -0.95
CA ASN A 40 23.99 -3.97 -1.27
C ASN A 40 23.56 -4.60 -2.60
N PHE A 41 22.26 -4.55 -2.93
CA PHE A 41 21.74 -5.02 -4.21
C PHE A 41 22.16 -4.12 -5.37
N ALA A 42 22.17 -2.80 -5.18
CA ALA A 42 22.57 -1.84 -6.21
C ALA A 42 24.05 -1.98 -6.57
N GLU A 43 24.92 -2.30 -5.61
CA GLU A 43 26.33 -2.57 -5.86
C GLU A 43 26.55 -3.86 -6.65
N ARG A 44 25.80 -4.94 -6.35
CA ARG A 44 26.01 -6.27 -6.95
C ARG A 44 24.69 -6.99 -7.27
N PRO A 45 23.91 -6.50 -8.24
CA PRO A 45 22.54 -6.99 -8.46
C PRO A 45 22.49 -8.44 -8.98
N HIS A 46 23.52 -8.86 -9.72
CA HIS A 46 23.63 -10.18 -10.34
C HIS A 46 23.97 -11.30 -9.34
N CYS A 47 24.43 -10.95 -8.13
CA CYS A 47 24.81 -11.93 -7.10
C CYS A 47 23.65 -12.36 -6.20
N TYR A 48 22.51 -11.66 -6.25
CA TYR A 48 21.35 -11.98 -5.42
C TYR A 48 20.38 -12.93 -6.14
N SER A 49 20.25 -14.13 -5.59
CA SER A 49 19.21 -15.09 -5.97
C SER A 49 18.29 -15.38 -4.80
N VAL A 50 16.98 -15.41 -5.07
CA VAL A 50 15.94 -15.69 -4.09
C VAL A 50 15.16 -16.90 -4.61
N PHE A 51 15.11 -18.00 -3.84
CA PHE A 51 14.50 -19.27 -4.25
C PHE A 51 15.01 -19.81 -5.60
N GLY A 52 16.30 -19.60 -5.91
CA GLY A 52 16.90 -20.02 -7.18
C GLY A 52 16.57 -19.10 -8.37
N ILE A 53 15.86 -18.00 -8.13
CA ILE A 53 15.50 -17.00 -9.13
C ILE A 53 16.39 -15.76 -8.95
N GLN A 54 17.06 -15.32 -10.02
CA GLN A 54 17.88 -14.11 -9.99
C GLN A 54 16.99 -12.86 -9.82
N LEU A 55 17.23 -12.11 -8.75
CA LEU A 55 16.36 -11.01 -8.34
C LEU A 55 16.37 -9.85 -9.34
N VAL A 56 17.49 -9.65 -10.04
CA VAL A 56 17.67 -8.63 -11.09
C VAL A 56 16.66 -8.77 -12.23
N ASN A 57 16.27 -10.00 -12.60
CA ASN A 57 15.26 -10.23 -13.64
C ASN A 57 13.85 -9.77 -13.23
N TYR A 58 13.62 -9.62 -11.93
CA TYR A 58 12.34 -9.25 -11.34
C TYR A 58 12.35 -7.86 -10.72
N PHE A 59 13.47 -7.12 -10.83
CA PHE A 59 13.61 -5.79 -10.26
C PHE A 59 12.48 -4.86 -10.70
N TRP A 60 12.20 -4.80 -12.01
CA TRP A 60 11.13 -3.96 -12.54
C TRP A 60 9.74 -4.42 -12.08
N TYR A 61 9.51 -5.72 -11.91
CA TYR A 61 8.27 -6.22 -11.32
C TYR A 61 8.13 -5.82 -9.84
N LEU A 62 9.21 -5.86 -9.06
CA LEU A 62 9.20 -5.40 -7.67
C LEU A 62 8.88 -3.90 -7.57
N VAL A 63 9.45 -3.08 -8.44
CA VAL A 63 9.21 -1.64 -8.47
C VAL A 63 7.81 -1.29 -8.96
N PHE A 64 7.40 -1.82 -10.12
CA PHE A 64 6.13 -1.43 -10.75
C PHE A 64 4.90 -2.19 -10.24
N VAL A 65 5.08 -3.36 -9.62
CA VAL A 65 3.98 -4.17 -9.06
C VAL A 65 4.10 -4.29 -7.55
N GLY A 66 5.28 -4.65 -7.04
CA GLY A 66 5.52 -4.85 -5.61
C GLY A 66 5.28 -3.60 -4.77
N LEU A 67 5.83 -2.44 -5.16
CA LEU A 67 5.65 -1.19 -4.43
C LEU A 67 4.18 -0.74 -4.41
N PRO A 68 3.44 -0.67 -5.53
CA PRO A 68 2.01 -0.39 -5.48
C PRO A 68 1.22 -1.38 -4.62
N LEU A 69 1.46 -2.69 -4.74
CA LEU A 69 0.78 -3.69 -3.92
C LEU A 69 1.04 -3.52 -2.42
N SER A 70 2.22 -3.03 -2.01
CA SER A 70 2.50 -2.74 -0.60
C SER A 70 1.55 -1.67 -0.02
N ILE A 71 1.13 -0.70 -0.85
CA ILE A 71 0.16 0.35 -0.50
C ILE A 71 -1.28 -0.18 -0.60
N PHE A 72 -1.52 -1.18 -1.46
CA PHE A 72 -2.84 -1.80 -1.59
C PHE A 72 -3.28 -2.46 -0.28
N ILE A 73 -2.37 -3.12 0.45
CA ILE A 73 -2.65 -3.81 1.71
C ILE A 73 -3.40 -2.91 2.72
N PRO A 74 -2.88 -1.73 3.13
CA PRO A 74 -3.62 -0.84 4.01
C PRO A 74 -4.86 -0.22 3.34
N ALA A 75 -4.84 0.01 2.02
CA ALA A 75 -6.00 0.55 1.31
C ALA A 75 -7.21 -0.41 1.32
N MET A 76 -6.99 -1.73 1.35
CA MET A 76 -8.06 -2.73 1.45
C MET A 76 -8.91 -2.56 2.71
N LEU A 77 -8.34 -2.02 3.81
CA LEU A 77 -9.07 -1.78 5.05
C LEU A 77 -10.24 -0.78 4.87
N LEU A 78 -10.20 0.02 3.80
CA LEU A 78 -11.27 0.99 3.46
C LEU A 78 -12.45 0.33 2.73
N ILE A 79 -12.23 -0.81 2.06
CA ILE A 79 -13.24 -1.47 1.22
C ILE A 79 -14.49 -1.88 2.02
N PRO A 80 -14.40 -2.59 3.17
CA PRO A 80 -15.59 -3.00 3.91
C PRO A 80 -16.47 -1.81 4.35
N SER A 81 -15.83 -0.72 4.78
CA SER A 81 -16.52 0.52 5.16
C SER A 81 -17.21 1.18 3.96
N GLY A 82 -16.51 1.28 2.83
CA GLY A 82 -17.07 1.83 1.59
C GLY A 82 -18.25 1.02 1.06
N VAL A 83 -18.13 -0.32 1.03
CA VAL A 83 -19.22 -1.22 0.61
C VAL A 83 -20.43 -1.09 1.53
N LYS A 84 -20.22 -1.06 2.86
CA LYS A 84 -21.30 -0.88 3.83
C LYS A 84 -22.03 0.45 3.64
N GLY A 85 -21.29 1.55 3.47
CA GLY A 85 -21.87 2.87 3.23
C GLY A 85 -22.60 2.98 1.89
N TRP A 86 -22.08 2.36 0.83
CA TRP A 86 -22.73 2.30 -0.49
C TRP A 86 -24.07 1.57 -0.42
N LYS A 87 -24.10 0.38 0.21
CA LYS A 87 -25.32 -0.42 0.42
C LYS A 87 -26.36 0.32 1.24
N GLN A 88 -25.93 1.04 2.28
CA GLN A 88 -26.82 1.82 3.16
C GLN A 88 -27.23 3.17 2.55
N GLY A 89 -26.57 3.62 1.48
CA GLY A 89 -26.80 4.93 0.89
C GLY A 89 -26.40 6.10 1.81
N GLN A 90 -25.44 5.89 2.70
CA GLN A 90 -25.04 6.86 3.72
C GLN A 90 -23.53 6.87 3.95
N PHE A 91 -22.97 8.07 4.09
CA PHE A 91 -21.60 8.29 4.53
C PHE A 91 -21.56 9.22 5.75
N PRO A 92 -20.89 8.86 6.85
CA PRO A 92 -20.30 7.54 7.17
C PRO A 92 -21.36 6.42 7.33
N PRO A 93 -20.98 5.14 7.24
CA PRO A 93 -21.91 4.03 7.44
C PRO A 93 -22.53 4.00 8.84
N ILE A 94 -23.72 3.42 8.98
CA ILE A 94 -24.46 3.36 10.25
C ILE A 94 -23.67 2.56 11.30
N GLY A 95 -23.60 3.12 12.52
CA GLY A 95 -22.88 2.53 13.65
C GLY A 95 -21.37 2.73 13.62
N THR A 96 -20.84 3.58 12.74
CA THR A 96 -19.40 3.91 12.68
C THR A 96 -19.10 5.19 13.44
N LYS A 97 -17.99 5.17 14.19
CA LYS A 97 -17.45 6.36 14.87
C LYS A 97 -16.44 7.07 13.97
N VAL A 98 -16.39 8.40 14.06
CA VAL A 98 -15.49 9.25 13.28
C VAL A 98 -14.49 10.02 14.13
N PHE A 99 -13.35 10.40 13.54
CA PHE A 99 -12.31 11.18 14.23
C PHE A 99 -12.66 12.67 14.38
N ARG A 100 -13.43 13.21 13.45
CA ARG A 100 -13.84 14.61 13.44
C ARG A 100 -15.34 14.69 13.26
N ARG A 101 -15.94 15.77 13.75
CA ARG A 101 -17.36 16.08 13.58
C ARG A 101 -17.76 16.00 12.11
N THR A 102 -18.38 14.89 11.71
CA THR A 102 -18.72 14.60 10.31
C THR A 102 -20.23 14.63 10.15
N ARG A 103 -20.70 15.46 9.22
CA ARG A 103 -22.12 15.51 8.85
C ARG A 103 -22.49 14.23 8.12
N ILE A 104 -23.61 13.64 8.50
CA ILE A 104 -24.15 12.48 7.81
C ILE A 104 -24.70 12.93 6.45
N LYS A 105 -24.23 12.29 5.39
CA LYS A 105 -24.74 12.46 4.02
C LYS A 105 -25.55 11.23 3.64
N VAL A 106 -26.78 11.43 3.17
CA VAL A 106 -27.70 10.36 2.78
C VAL A 106 -28.03 10.42 1.29
N GLY A 107 -28.62 9.36 0.76
CA GLY A 107 -29.05 9.27 -0.64
C GLY A 107 -27.87 9.19 -1.61
N VAL A 108 -27.98 9.86 -2.75
CA VAL A 108 -26.95 9.82 -3.81
C VAL A 108 -25.61 10.35 -3.33
N GLN A 109 -25.61 11.43 -2.53
CA GLN A 109 -24.38 11.97 -1.96
C GLN A 109 -23.71 10.97 -1.01
N GLY A 110 -24.47 10.32 -0.13
CA GLY A 110 -23.94 9.27 0.75
C GLY A 110 -23.27 8.15 -0.04
N LYS A 111 -23.94 7.65 -1.09
CA LYS A 111 -23.38 6.63 -1.99
C LYS A 111 -22.07 7.09 -2.63
N LEU A 112 -22.05 8.28 -3.24
CA LEU A 112 -20.84 8.81 -3.91
C LEU A 112 -19.64 8.90 -2.97
N PHE A 113 -19.82 9.43 -1.75
CA PHE A 113 -18.74 9.52 -0.77
C PHE A 113 -18.26 8.14 -0.29
N SER A 114 -19.18 7.18 -0.11
CA SER A 114 -18.81 5.80 0.22
C SER A 114 -18.09 5.07 -0.91
N ALA A 115 -18.45 5.31 -2.17
CA ALA A 115 -17.69 4.79 -3.32
C ALA A 115 -16.31 5.41 -3.44
N PHE A 116 -16.21 6.73 -3.24
CA PHE A 116 -14.94 7.44 -3.28
C PHE A 116 -13.95 6.90 -2.25
N GLN A 117 -14.43 6.44 -1.08
CA GLN A 117 -13.57 5.79 -0.09
C GLN A 117 -12.90 4.49 -0.59
N MET A 118 -13.49 3.78 -1.56
CA MET A 118 -12.93 2.55 -2.13
C MET A 118 -11.93 2.84 -3.26
N LEU A 119 -11.97 4.04 -3.84
CA LEU A 119 -11.20 4.45 -4.99
C LEU A 119 -9.68 4.30 -4.83
N PRO A 120 -9.06 4.60 -3.66
CA PRO A 120 -7.62 4.37 -3.48
C PRO A 120 -7.20 2.92 -3.72
N ALA A 121 -7.95 1.94 -3.20
CA ALA A 121 -7.63 0.52 -3.39
C ALA A 121 -7.75 0.11 -4.86
N ILE A 122 -8.79 0.61 -5.54
CA ILE A 122 -9.01 0.34 -6.97
C ILE A 122 -7.90 0.96 -7.83
N LEU A 123 -7.52 2.21 -7.56
CA LEU A 123 -6.46 2.90 -8.30
C LEU A 123 -5.10 2.21 -8.13
N VAL A 124 -4.75 1.81 -6.91
CA VAL A 124 -3.48 1.13 -6.64
C VAL A 124 -3.44 -0.23 -7.33
N LEU A 125 -4.54 -0.97 -7.36
CA LEU A 125 -4.63 -2.23 -8.09
C LEU A 125 -4.52 -2.01 -9.61
N ALA A 126 -5.19 -0.99 -10.14
CA ALA A 126 -5.06 -0.61 -11.54
C ALA A 126 -3.63 -0.21 -11.91
N LEU A 127 -2.95 0.56 -11.04
CA LEU A 127 -1.53 0.91 -11.19
C LEU A 127 -0.64 -0.33 -11.17
N SER A 128 -0.94 -1.32 -10.34
CA SER A 128 -0.19 -2.59 -10.27
C SER A 128 -0.34 -3.38 -11.57
N VAL A 129 -1.56 -3.46 -12.11
CA VAL A 129 -1.84 -4.13 -13.40
C VAL A 129 -1.15 -3.40 -14.54
N TRP A 130 -1.23 -2.07 -14.58
CA TRP A 130 -0.51 -1.27 -15.58
C TRP A 130 1.00 -1.44 -15.45
N GLY A 131 1.52 -1.45 -14.22
CA GLY A 131 2.92 -1.68 -13.90
C GLY A 131 3.43 -3.05 -14.35
N TYR A 132 2.59 -4.08 -14.34
CA TYR A 132 2.94 -5.40 -14.89
C TYR A 132 3.24 -5.32 -16.38
N PHE A 133 2.39 -4.64 -17.16
CA PHE A 133 2.65 -4.44 -18.59
C PHE A 133 3.92 -3.60 -18.82
N GLN A 134 4.14 -2.57 -18.00
CA GLN A 134 5.35 -1.75 -18.09
C GLN A 134 6.63 -2.55 -17.79
N ALA A 135 6.62 -3.37 -16.73
CA ALA A 135 7.74 -4.22 -16.36
C ALA A 135 8.04 -5.26 -17.45
N SER A 136 7.01 -5.82 -18.09
CA SER A 136 7.18 -6.76 -19.20
C SER A 136 7.83 -6.16 -20.44
N ALA A 137 7.67 -4.85 -20.67
CA ALA A 137 8.33 -4.14 -21.77
C ALA A 137 9.82 -3.86 -21.50
N LEU A 138 10.24 -3.88 -20.23
CA LEU A 138 11.62 -3.67 -19.77
C LEU A 138 12.40 -4.99 -19.61
N TYR A 139 11.97 -6.04 -20.33
CA TYR A 139 12.42 -7.43 -20.31
C TYR A 139 13.95 -7.63 -20.47
N PRO A 140 14.48 -8.79 -20.00
CA PRO A 140 15.25 -8.86 -18.76
C PRO A 140 16.60 -8.12 -18.85
N ILE A 141 17.17 -7.83 -17.69
CA ILE A 141 18.52 -7.27 -17.61
C ILE A 141 19.51 -8.33 -18.11
N ASP A 142 20.30 -7.99 -19.13
CA ASP A 142 21.28 -8.90 -19.73
C ASP A 142 22.41 -9.20 -18.75
N LEU A 143 22.41 -10.42 -18.23
CA LEU A 143 23.37 -10.90 -17.23
C LEU A 143 24.77 -11.10 -17.79
N SER A 144 24.91 -11.22 -19.12
CA SER A 144 26.22 -11.37 -19.77
C SER A 144 27.10 -10.11 -19.65
N GLN A 145 26.49 -8.99 -19.29
CA GLN A 145 27.17 -7.71 -19.07
C GLN A 145 27.77 -7.58 -17.66
N PHE A 146 27.50 -8.54 -16.77
CA PHE A 146 27.95 -8.50 -15.38
C PHE A 146 29.10 -9.48 -15.13
N ASP A 147 30.10 -9.03 -14.39
CA ASP A 147 31.26 -9.84 -14.03
C ASP A 147 30.93 -10.79 -12.87
N LEU A 148 30.62 -12.04 -13.21
CA LEU A 148 30.23 -13.09 -12.25
C LEU A 148 31.31 -13.40 -11.21
N SER A 149 32.58 -13.01 -11.45
CA SER A 149 33.66 -13.19 -10.47
C SER A 149 33.49 -12.31 -9.21
N LEU A 150 32.67 -11.24 -9.29
CA LEU A 150 32.38 -10.34 -8.17
C LEU A 150 31.38 -10.93 -7.15
N CYS A 151 30.75 -12.05 -7.49
CA CYS A 151 29.85 -12.78 -6.60
C CYS A 151 30.56 -13.76 -5.67
N GLU A 152 31.87 -13.98 -5.86
CA GLU A 152 32.68 -14.79 -4.96
C GLU A 152 33.14 -13.94 -3.76
N LYS A 153 32.33 -13.97 -2.69
CA LYS A 153 32.77 -13.74 -1.30
C LYS A 153 31.68 -14.11 -0.29
#